data_AF-A0A3B9G237-F1
#
_entry.id   AF-A0A3B9G237-F1
#
_cell.length_a   1.000
_cell.length_b   1.000
_cell.length_c   1.000
_cell.angle_alpha   90.00
_cell.angle_beta   90.00
_cell.angle_gamma   90.00
#
_symmetry.space_group_name_H-M   'P 1'
#
loop_
_entity.id
_entity.type
_entity.pdbx_description
1 polymer ?
#
loop_
_entity_poly.entity_id
_entity_poly.type
_entity_poly.pdbx_seq_one_letter_code
_entity_poly.pdbx_strand_id
1 'polypeptide(L)' 'MIDIKLIRENPELVKENIRKKFQDEKLVLVDEVAELDKKFRESKTRADALRGERNKISKSIGMLMREG' A
#
# COMPACT_ATOMS: atom_id res chain seq x y z
N MET A 1 -17.22 1.67 8.86
CA MET A 1 -15.83 1.52 8.38
C MET A 1 -15.46 2.80 7.64
N ILE A 2 -14.34 3.45 7.96
CA ILE A 2 -13.90 4.69 7.30
C ILE A 2 -13.21 4.31 5.99
N ASP A 3 -13.42 5.10 4.93
CA ASP A 3 -12.69 4.91 3.68
C ASP A 3 -11.21 5.23 3.90
N ILE A 4 -10.34 4.27 3.57
CA ILE A 4 -8.89 4.44 3.64
C ILE A 4 -8.41 5.57 2.74
N LYS A 5 -9.11 5.87 1.63
CA LYS A 5 -8.80 7.02 0.77
C LYS A 5 -8.93 8.34 1.52
N LEU A 6 -9.92 8.46 2.40
CA LEU A 6 -10.13 9.66 3.20
C LEU A 6 -8.96 9.90 4.16
N ILE A 7 -8.42 8.84 4.76
CA ILE A 7 -7.24 8.90 5.63
C ILE A 7 -5.98 9.30 4.83
N ARG A 8 -5.90 8.90 3.55
CA ARG A 8 -4.76 9.26 2.67
C ARG A 8 -4.82 10.71 2.19
N GLU A 9 -6.00 11.16 1.76
CA GLU A 9 -6.17 12.46 1.13
C GLU A 9 -6.33 13.56 2.18
N ASN A 10 -7.12 13.30 3.23
CA ASN A 10 -7.49 14.28 4.25
C ASN A 10 -7.37 13.70 5.68
N PRO A 11 -6.17 13.29 6.13
CA PRO A 11 -5.97 12.75 7.48
C PRO A 11 -6.39 13.74 8.58
N GLU A 12 -6.18 15.03 8.37
CA GLU A 12 -6.53 16.08 9.35
C GLU A 12 -8.04 16.19 9.58
N LEU A 13 -8.86 15.99 8.55
CA LEU A 13 -10.32 15.97 8.67
C LEU A 13 -10.77 14.80 9.56
N VAL A 14 -10.10 13.66 9.44
CA VAL A 14 -10.38 12.48 10.26
C VAL A 14 -9.97 12.72 11.71
N LYS A 15 -8.78 13.31 11.94
CA LYS A 15 -8.30 13.69 13.27
C LYS A 15 -9.21 14.70 13.95
N GLU A 16 -9.65 15.74 13.24
CA GLU A 16 -10.56 16.74 13.77
C GLU A 16 -11.91 16.14 14.18
N ASN A 17 -12.46 15.22 13.38
CA ASN A 17 -13.69 14.50 13.72
C ASN A 17 -13.53 13.59 14.94
N ILE A 18 -12.37 12.95 15.10
CA ILE A 18 -12.05 12.13 16.28
C ILE A 18 -11.96 13.00 17.54
N ARG A 19 -11.33 14.18 17.45
CA ARG A 19 -11.25 15.16 18.54
C ARG A 19 -12.64 15.69 18.92
N LYS A 20 -13.49 16.02 17.94
CA LYS A 20 -14.89 16.42 18.17
C LYS A 20 -15.72 15.34 18.85
N LYS A 21 -15.33 14.07 18.71
CA LYS A 21 -15.95 12.93 19.37
C LYS A 21 -15.33 12.60 20.73
N PHE A 22 -14.38 13.40 21.21
CA PHE A 22 -13.65 13.18 22.47
C PHE A 22 -12.93 11.82 22.50
N GLN A 23 -12.42 11.38 21.35
CA GLN A 23 -11.72 10.10 21.19
C GLN A 23 -10.23 10.29 20.93
N ASP A 24 -9.56 11.17 21.69
CA ASP A 24 -8.18 11.56 21.42
C ASP A 24 -7.18 10.39 21.40
N GLU A 25 -7.45 9.33 22.16
CA GLU A 25 -6.68 8.09 22.14
C GLU A 25 -6.59 7.46 20.74
N LYS A 26 -7.58 7.69 19.88
CA LYS A 26 -7.64 7.14 18.51
C LYS A 26 -6.92 8.00 17.49
N LEU A 27 -6.43 9.19 17.85
CA LEU A 27 -5.68 10.05 16.92
C LEU A 27 -4.42 9.34 16.41
N VAL A 28 -3.74 8.62 17.31
CA VAL A 28 -2.54 7.82 16.98
C VAL A 28 -2.85 6.76 15.91
N LEU A 29 -4.05 6.17 15.95
CA LEU A 29 -4.46 5.16 14.98
C LEU A 29 -4.54 5.72 13.55
N VAL A 30 -4.84 7.00 13.37
CA VAL A 30 -4.88 7.61 12.03
C VAL A 30 -3.48 7.60 11.41
N ASP A 31 -2.48 7.97 12.20
CA ASP A 31 -1.08 8.01 11.77
C ASP A 31 -0.52 6.59 11.54
N GLU A 32 -0.82 5.65 12.43
CA GLU A 32 -0.44 4.24 12.27
C GLU A 32 -1.05 3.63 11.01
N VAL A 33 -2.34 3.88 10.75
CA VAL A 33 -3.02 3.38 9.56
C VAL A 33 -2.42 3.99 8.29
N ALA A 34 -2.07 5.28 8.29
CA ALA A 34 -1.42 5.92 7.16
C ALA A 34 -0.06 5.29 6.84
N GLU A 35 0.76 5.02 7.86
CA GLU A 35 2.06 4.35 7.71
C GLU A 35 1.91 2.89 7.24
N LEU A 36 0.96 2.15 7.78
CA LEU A 36 0.66 0.78 7.34
C LEU A 36 0.16 0.75 5.89
N ASP A 37 -0.69 1.68 5.49
CA ASP A 37 -1.17 1.80 4.11
C ASP A 37 0.00 2.08 3.13
N LYS A 38 0.92 2.96 3.52
CA LYS A 38 2.15 3.23 2.75
C LYS A 38 2.98 1.97 2.56
N LYS A 39 3.30 1.26 3.66
CA LYS A 39 4.07 -0.01 3.61
C LYS A 39 3.38 -1.08 2.79
N PHE A 40 2.04 -1.18 2.90
CA PHE A 40 1.25 -2.12 2.12
C PHE A 40 1.37 -1.84 0.63
N ARG A 41 1.22 -0.58 0.20
CA ARG A 41 1.33 -0.19 -1.20
C ARG A 41 2.74 -0.40 -1.75
N GLU A 42 3.77 -0.03 -1.00
CA GLU A 42 5.17 -0.26 -1.39
C GLU A 42 5.45 -1.77 -1.58
N SER A 43 5.03 -2.58 -0.62
CA SER A 43 5.21 -4.05 -0.67
C SER A 43 4.45 -4.67 -1.83
N LYS A 44 3.23 -4.22 -2.10
CA LYS A 44 2.41 -4.69 -3.23
C LYS A 44 3.07 -4.37 -4.56
N THR A 45 3.49 -3.12 -4.77
CA THR A 45 4.18 -2.69 -5.98
C THR A 45 5.47 -3.49 -6.19
N ARG A 46 6.25 -3.70 -5.13
CA ARG A 46 7.47 -4.52 -5.21
C ARG A 46 7.18 -5.97 -5.58
N ALA A 47 6.15 -6.56 -4.99
CA ALA A 47 5.74 -7.93 -5.31
C ALA A 47 5.31 -8.06 -6.79
N ASP A 48 4.56 -7.09 -7.31
CA ASP A 48 4.10 -7.10 -8.69
C ASP A 48 5.26 -6.88 -9.68
N ALA A 49 6.22 -6.02 -9.34
CA ALA A 49 7.45 -5.85 -10.10
C ALA A 49 8.26 -7.15 -10.19
N LEU A 50 8.47 -7.83 -9.06
CA LEU A 50 9.20 -9.11 -8.99
C LEU A 50 8.50 -10.22 -9.78
N ARG A 51 7.16 -10.28 -9.73
CA ARG A 51 6.39 -11.21 -10.57
C ARG A 51 6.58 -10.91 -12.06
N GLY A 52 6.57 -9.64 -12.43
CA GLY A 52 6.83 -9.19 -13.80
C GLY A 52 8.22 -9.58 -14.28
N GLU A 53 9.25 -9.34 -13.45
CA GLU A 53 10.64 -9.71 -13.72
C GLU A 53 10.80 -11.22 -13.89
N ARG A 54 10.28 -12.02 -12.95
CA ARG A 54 10.28 -13.48 -13.04
C ARG A 54 9.66 -13.95 -14.36
N ASN A 55 8.50 -13.44 -14.73
CA ASN A 55 7.83 -13.83 -15.96
C ASN A 55 8.64 -13.44 -17.21
N LYS A 56 9.34 -12.30 -17.20
CA LYS A 56 10.25 -11.91 -18.28
C LYS A 56 11.42 -12.88 -18.39
N ILE A 57 12.08 -13.20 -17.28
CA ILE A 57 13.20 -14.15 -17.22
C ILE A 57 12.77 -15.53 -17.73
N SER A 58 11.63 -16.05 -17.26
CA SER A 58 11.11 -17.34 -17.72
C SER A 58 10.85 -17.37 -19.23
N LYS A 59 10.35 -16.27 -19.81
CA LYS A 59 10.18 -16.16 -21.27
C LYS A 59 11.53 -16.14 -22.00
N SER A 60 12.50 -15.38 -21.49
CA SER A 60 13.86 -15.33 -22.06
C SER A 60 14.52 -16.70 -22.09
N ILE A 61 14.40 -17.49 -21.02
CA ILE A 61 14.93 -18.87 -20.98
C ILE A 61 14.27 -19.74 -22.04
N GLY A 62 12.94 -19.69 -22.16
CA GLY A 62 12.21 -20.47 -23.16
C GLY A 62 12.57 -20.09 -24.61
N MET A 63 12.92 -18.83 -24.87
CA MET A 63 13.41 -18.39 -26.19
C MET A 63 14.81 -18.94 -26.46
N LEU A 64 15.74 -18.80 -25.50
CA LEU A 64 17.12 -19.31 -25.65
C LEU A 64 17.16 -20.83 -25.87
N MET A 65 16.28 -21.59 -25.20
CA MET A 65 16.15 -23.04 -25.38
C MET A 65 15.56 -23.46 -26.74
N ARG A 66 14.89 -22.54 -27.46
CA ARG A 66 14.36 -22.80 -28.80
C ARG A 66 15.36 -22.44 -29.89
N GLU A 67 16.25 -21.48 -29.62
CA GLU A 67 17.28 -21.02 -30.56
C GLU A 67 18.55 -21.88 -30.56
N GLY A 68 18.78 -22.70 -29.53
CA GLY A 68 19.86 -23.69 -29.46
C GLY A 68 19.41 -25.10 -29.81
#